data_AF-A0A7S0UEZ9-F1
#
_entry.id   AF-A0A7S0UEZ9-F1
#
_cell.length_a   1.000
_cell.length_b   1.000
_cell.length_c   1.000
_cell.angle_alpha   90.00
_cell.angle_beta   90.00
_cell.angle_gamma   90.00
#
_symmetry.space_group_name_H-M   'P 1'
#
loop_
_entity.id
_entity.type
_entity.pdbx_description
1 polymer ?
#
loop_
_entity_poly.entity_id
_entity_poly.type
_entity_poly.pdbx_seq_one_letter_code
_entity_poly.pdbx_strand_id
1 'polypeptide(L)'
;NNNNNNNSIMASSKAYNPLETQDDVESGDAATTGVFVGYADFGNELRSSAGSERHLYFLNCCCDFRRAVLVLNGISILLRVFLMIFFVALANYTTNHLDEVEAAIDDDQLQETVDMVVTSGMMPLVEAIMGVLWGIGIVFGGIAIYGALQFKRWAIVTALWFYGFALVVVILGLDFVDGIFYGLAVYAHWHMAKLMKAEIMTNENYHNIAACCGK
;
A
#
# COMPACT_ATOMS: atom_id res chain seq x y z
N ASN A 1 -30.48 24.23 54.12
CA ASN A 1 -30.87 24.69 52.77
C ASN A 1 -29.74 25.46 52.12
N ASN A 2 -28.90 24.81 51.32
CA ASN A 2 -28.91 24.98 49.86
C ASN A 2 -27.84 24.10 49.21
N ASN A 3 -28.31 23.32 48.25
CA ASN A 3 -27.61 22.28 47.51
C ASN A 3 -26.54 22.84 46.56
N ASN A 4 -25.37 22.21 46.57
CA ASN A 4 -24.37 22.30 45.53
C ASN A 4 -24.81 21.48 44.31
N ASN A 5 -25.06 22.16 43.19
CA ASN A 5 -25.26 21.55 41.88
C ASN A 5 -23.90 21.23 41.24
N ASN A 6 -23.44 19.99 41.39
CA ASN A 6 -22.37 19.42 40.58
C ASN A 6 -23.00 18.74 39.36
N ASN A 7 -22.98 19.43 38.20
CA ASN A 7 -23.28 18.82 36.90
C ASN A 7 -22.10 17.92 36.49
N SER A 8 -22.16 16.66 36.90
CA SER A 8 -21.41 15.57 36.29
C SER A 8 -22.04 15.24 34.95
N ILE A 9 -21.48 15.81 33.88
CA ILE A 9 -21.72 15.38 32.50
C ILE A 9 -21.08 13.99 32.35
N MET A 10 -21.84 12.94 32.67
CA MET A 10 -21.53 11.60 32.17
C MET A 10 -21.80 11.62 30.67
N ALA A 11 -20.74 11.75 29.89
CA ALA A 11 -20.75 11.36 28.50
C ALA A 11 -21.17 9.89 28.45
N SER A 12 -22.42 9.67 28.05
CA SER A 12 -22.97 8.37 27.70
C SER A 12 -22.12 7.81 26.56
N SER A 13 -21.16 6.97 26.93
CA SER A 13 -20.60 5.94 26.07
C SER A 13 -21.79 5.10 25.60
N LYS A 14 -22.34 5.45 24.43
CA LYS A 14 -23.20 4.55 23.69
C LYS A 14 -22.29 3.41 23.26
N ALA A 15 -22.30 2.36 24.06
CA ALA A 15 -21.79 1.06 23.68
C ALA A 15 -22.27 0.77 22.26
N TYR A 16 -21.32 0.50 21.38
CA TYR A 16 -21.57 -0.06 20.05
C TYR A 16 -22.48 -1.26 20.24
N ASN A 17 -23.74 -1.13 19.80
CA ASN A 17 -24.70 -2.22 19.83
C ASN A 17 -24.47 -2.97 18.51
N PRO A 18 -23.78 -4.12 18.50
CA PRO A 18 -23.66 -4.91 17.29
C PRO A 18 -25.09 -5.29 16.90
N LEU A 19 -25.47 -4.96 15.66
CA LEU A 19 -26.70 -5.42 15.04
C LEU A 19 -26.89 -6.91 15.38
N GLU A 20 -27.89 -7.18 16.23
CA GLU A 20 -28.48 -8.50 16.43
C GLU A 20 -28.92 -8.98 15.05
N THR A 21 -28.08 -9.82 14.46
CA THR A 21 -28.38 -10.56 13.26
C THR A 21 -29.10 -11.80 13.78
N GLN A 22 -30.43 -11.78 13.73
CA GLN A 22 -31.26 -12.97 13.92
C GLN A 22 -30.97 -13.92 12.76
N ASP A 23 -29.99 -14.81 12.96
CA ASP A 23 -29.71 -15.92 12.06
C ASP A 23 -30.54 -17.13 12.51
N ASP A 24 -31.82 -17.15 12.11
CA ASP A 24 -32.63 -18.36 12.09
C ASP A 24 -32.24 -19.16 10.83
N VAL A 25 -31.07 -19.82 10.85
CA VAL A 25 -30.64 -20.70 9.74
C VAL A 25 -30.72 -22.16 10.18
N GLU A 26 -31.73 -22.80 9.61
CA GLU A 26 -32.08 -24.21 9.68
C GLU A 26 -30.91 -25.10 9.22
N SER A 27 -30.54 -26.04 10.09
CA SER A 27 -29.50 -27.05 9.90
C SER A 27 -29.92 -28.06 8.82
N GLY A 28 -29.38 -27.91 7.61
CA GLY A 28 -29.44 -28.91 6.54
C GLY A 28 -28.07 -29.55 6.28
N ASP A 29 -27.94 -30.82 6.65
CA ASP A 29 -26.76 -31.66 6.43
C ASP A 29 -26.42 -31.83 4.95
N ALA A 30 -25.18 -31.48 4.56
CA ALA A 30 -24.52 -32.07 3.40
C ALA A 30 -23.00 -31.98 3.55
N ALA A 31 -22.39 -33.12 3.92
CA ALA A 31 -20.97 -33.34 3.95
C ALA A 31 -20.33 -33.05 2.58
N THR A 32 -19.59 -31.94 2.49
CA THR A 32 -18.61 -31.70 1.42
C THR A 32 -17.33 -31.24 2.08
N THR A 33 -16.40 -32.18 2.30
CA THR A 33 -15.03 -31.90 2.76
C THR A 33 -14.23 -31.29 1.62
N GLY A 34 -14.52 -30.04 1.30
CA GLY A 34 -13.58 -29.13 0.65
C GLY A 34 -13.00 -28.23 1.74
N VAL A 35 -11.68 -28.11 1.78
CA VAL A 35 -10.95 -27.20 2.67
C VAL A 35 -11.26 -25.75 2.25
N PHE A 36 -12.46 -25.27 2.56
CA PHE A 36 -12.79 -23.87 2.66
C PHE A 36 -12.51 -23.48 4.11
N VAL A 37 -11.24 -23.13 4.40
CA VAL A 37 -10.93 -22.40 5.63
C VAL A 37 -11.71 -21.09 5.58
N GLY A 38 -12.78 -21.05 6.37
CA GLY A 38 -13.92 -20.16 6.19
C GLY A 38 -13.56 -18.70 6.40
N TYR A 39 -13.90 -17.86 5.42
CA TYR A 39 -13.91 -16.40 5.59
C TYR A 39 -14.86 -15.92 6.69
N ALA A 40 -15.86 -16.73 7.06
CA ALA A 40 -16.78 -16.44 8.16
C ALA A 40 -16.09 -16.55 9.54
N ASP A 41 -15.15 -17.49 9.69
CA ASP A 41 -14.44 -17.70 10.95
C ASP A 41 -13.49 -16.52 11.26
N PHE A 42 -12.82 -16.00 10.23
CA PHE A 42 -11.98 -14.80 10.35
C PHE A 42 -12.79 -13.52 10.63
N GLY A 43 -14.02 -13.44 10.10
CA GLY A 43 -14.94 -12.34 10.41
C GLY A 43 -15.30 -12.32 11.89
N ASN A 44 -15.58 -13.49 12.46
CA ASN A 44 -15.85 -13.67 13.88
C ASN A 44 -14.60 -13.46 14.76
N GLU A 45 -13.41 -13.82 14.30
CA GLU A 45 -12.14 -13.54 14.99
C GLU A 45 -11.81 -12.03 15.02
N LEU A 46 -12.07 -11.31 13.93
CA LEU A 46 -11.95 -9.86 13.85
C LEU A 46 -13.01 -9.16 14.72
N ARG A 47 -14.25 -9.66 14.74
CA ARG A 47 -15.33 -9.13 15.59
C ARG A 47 -15.07 -9.39 17.08
N SER A 48 -14.59 -10.59 17.41
CA SER A 48 -14.11 -10.99 18.74
C SER A 48 -12.95 -10.12 19.20
N SER A 49 -12.01 -9.80 18.29
CA SER A 49 -10.90 -8.91 18.60
C SER A 49 -11.27 -7.43 18.58
N ALA A 50 -12.40 -7.03 17.98
CA ALA A 50 -12.92 -5.66 18.03
C ALA A 50 -13.62 -5.34 19.37
N GLY A 51 -14.08 -6.36 20.10
CA GLY A 51 -14.57 -6.23 21.48
C GLY A 51 -13.45 -6.21 22.54
N SER A 52 -12.24 -6.59 22.15
CA SER A 52 -11.01 -6.39 22.91
C SER A 52 -10.37 -5.10 22.40
N GLU A 53 -9.77 -4.28 23.26
CA GLU A 53 -9.10 -3.02 22.89
C GLU A 53 -7.83 -3.20 22.01
N ARG A 54 -7.80 -4.23 21.14
CA ARG A 54 -6.72 -4.47 20.19
C ARG A 54 -6.91 -3.58 18.98
N HIS A 55 -6.49 -2.33 19.14
CA HIS A 55 -6.30 -1.38 18.05
C HIS A 55 -5.57 -2.07 16.86
N LEU A 56 -6.15 -1.93 15.66
CA LEU A 56 -5.64 -2.51 14.41
C LEU A 56 -4.39 -1.75 13.93
N TYR A 57 -3.25 -2.01 14.56
CA TYR A 57 -1.98 -1.36 14.22
C TYR A 57 -1.30 -2.01 13.02
N PHE A 58 -0.73 -1.18 12.15
CA PHE A 58 0.20 -1.62 11.13
C PHE A 58 1.52 -2.06 11.78
N LEU A 59 1.95 -3.31 11.52
CA LEU A 59 3.15 -3.91 12.12
C LEU A 59 3.20 -3.87 13.66
N ASN A 60 2.05 -3.84 14.35
CA ASN A 60 1.94 -3.73 15.82
C ASN A 60 2.64 -2.51 16.46
N CYS A 61 3.18 -1.57 15.67
CA CYS A 61 4.03 -0.50 16.17
C CYS A 61 3.74 0.86 15.49
N CYS A 62 3.03 0.85 14.36
CA CYS A 62 2.80 2.05 13.59
C CYS A 62 1.31 2.19 13.24
N CYS A 63 0.90 3.43 12.98
CA CYS A 63 -0.43 3.94 12.66
C CYS A 63 -1.43 2.97 11.99
N ASP A 64 -2.72 3.30 12.08
CA ASP A 64 -3.81 2.70 11.28
C ASP A 64 -3.40 2.42 9.81
N PHE A 65 -3.81 1.26 9.28
CA PHE A 65 -3.61 0.84 7.89
C PHE A 65 -3.96 1.91 6.85
N ARG A 66 -4.97 2.77 7.09
CA ARG A 66 -5.26 3.90 6.20
C ARG A 66 -4.08 4.87 6.09
N ARG A 67 -3.48 5.25 7.23
CA ARG A 67 -2.32 6.14 7.26
C ARG A 67 -1.09 5.45 6.67
N ALA A 68 -0.91 4.16 6.94
CA ALA A 68 0.18 3.39 6.35
C ALA A 68 0.09 3.40 4.81
N VAL A 69 -1.08 3.16 4.23
CA VAL A 69 -1.30 3.23 2.79
C VAL A 69 -1.03 4.64 2.24
N LEU A 70 -1.48 5.70 2.92
CA LEU A 70 -1.19 7.08 2.50
C LEU A 70 0.31 7.39 2.52
N VAL A 71 1.02 7.01 3.58
CA VAL A 71 2.45 7.28 3.76
C VAL A 71 3.28 6.48 2.75
N LEU A 72 3.01 5.18 2.59
CA LEU A 72 3.75 4.32 1.66
C LEU A 72 3.57 4.80 0.21
N ASN A 73 2.35 5.14 -0.20
CA ASN A 73 2.09 5.68 -1.54
C ASN A 73 2.67 7.10 -1.71
N GLY A 74 2.59 7.94 -0.69
CA GLY A 74 3.18 9.29 -0.72
C GLY A 74 4.69 9.26 -0.90
N ILE A 75 5.40 8.45 -0.09
CA ILE A 75 6.86 8.27 -0.19
C ILE A 75 7.24 7.68 -1.55
N SER A 76 6.52 6.67 -2.03
CA SER A 76 6.85 6.04 -3.32
C SER A 76 6.60 6.97 -4.51
N ILE A 77 5.56 7.81 -4.50
CA ILE A 77 5.38 8.85 -5.52
C ILE A 77 6.52 9.87 -5.47
N LEU A 78 6.87 10.37 -4.28
CA LEU A 78 7.96 11.34 -4.12
C LEU A 78 9.29 10.78 -4.61
N LEU A 79 9.61 9.53 -4.25
CA LEU A 79 10.83 8.85 -4.66
C LEU A 79 10.84 8.63 -6.18
N ARG A 80 9.73 8.23 -6.80
CA ARG A 80 9.63 8.09 -8.27
C ARG A 80 9.80 9.41 -9.01
N VAL A 81 9.18 10.49 -8.53
CA VAL A 81 9.34 11.83 -9.12
C VAL A 81 10.79 12.30 -8.99
N PHE A 82 11.41 12.10 -7.82
CA PHE A 82 12.81 12.43 -7.60
C PHE A 82 13.74 11.64 -8.52
N LEU A 83 13.55 10.31 -8.61
CA LEU A 83 14.33 9.47 -9.52
C LEU A 83 14.14 9.85 -10.98
N MET A 84 12.92 10.22 -11.40
CA MET A 84 12.67 10.68 -12.76
C MET A 84 13.46 11.95 -13.08
N ILE A 85 13.45 12.94 -12.19
CA ILE A 85 14.22 14.19 -12.35
C ILE A 85 15.73 13.89 -12.35
N PHE A 86 16.18 13.05 -11.41
CA PHE A 86 17.58 12.65 -11.32
C PHE A 86 18.06 11.93 -12.60
N PHE A 87 17.26 11.02 -13.14
CA PHE A 87 17.60 10.27 -14.34
C PHE A 87 17.67 11.19 -15.57
N VAL A 88 16.73 12.13 -15.71
CA VAL A 88 16.78 13.14 -16.78
C VAL A 88 18.00 14.06 -16.63
N ALA A 89 18.34 14.47 -15.42
CA ALA A 89 19.55 15.26 -15.16
C ALA A 89 20.82 14.47 -15.49
N LEU A 90 20.88 13.19 -15.12
CA LEU A 90 22.00 12.31 -15.42
C LEU A 90 22.14 12.08 -16.93
N ALA A 91 21.05 11.77 -17.63
CA ALA A 91 21.04 11.61 -19.08
C ALA A 91 21.58 12.87 -19.77
N ASN A 92 21.06 14.06 -19.40
CA ASN A 92 21.55 15.33 -19.93
C ASN A 92 23.03 15.58 -19.62
N TYR A 93 23.51 15.20 -18.43
CA TYR A 93 24.91 15.34 -18.06
C TYR A 93 25.79 14.45 -18.93
N THR A 94 25.45 13.17 -19.05
CA THR A 94 26.19 12.20 -19.88
C THR A 94 26.20 12.62 -21.35
N THR A 95 25.10 13.14 -21.89
CA THR A 95 25.07 13.57 -23.30
C THR A 95 25.95 14.79 -23.58
N ASN A 96 26.12 15.69 -22.60
CA ASN A 96 26.91 16.91 -22.78
C ASN A 96 28.42 16.70 -22.50
N HIS A 97 28.78 15.64 -21.76
CA HIS A 97 30.16 15.30 -21.40
C HIS A 97 30.62 13.97 -22.01
N LEU A 98 29.97 13.51 -23.08
CA LEU A 98 30.24 12.22 -23.74
C LEU A 98 31.72 12.09 -24.14
N ASP A 99 32.29 13.13 -24.74
CA ASP A 99 33.69 13.15 -25.19
C ASP A 99 34.69 12.98 -24.04
N GLU A 100 34.39 13.53 -22.86
CA GLU A 100 35.23 13.42 -21.66
C GLU A 100 35.08 12.05 -20.99
N VAL A 101 33.87 11.46 -21.02
CA VAL A 101 33.59 10.13 -20.49
C VAL A 101 34.21 9.05 -21.37
N GLU A 102 34.13 9.19 -22.69
CA GLU A 102 34.75 8.27 -23.63
C GLU A 102 36.27 8.27 -23.50
N ALA A 103 36.89 9.45 -23.33
CA ALA A 103 38.33 9.57 -23.10
C ALA A 103 38.81 9.00 -21.76
N ALA A 104 37.92 8.81 -20.78
CA ALA A 104 38.24 8.27 -19.46
C ALA A 104 38.02 6.75 -19.34
N ILE A 105 37.34 6.13 -20.31
CA ILE A 105 37.15 4.68 -20.38
C ILE A 105 38.30 4.07 -21.17
N ASP A 106 39.38 3.72 -20.46
CA ASP A 106 40.61 3.09 -21.02
C ASP A 106 40.49 1.55 -21.17
N ASP A 107 39.26 1.02 -21.16
CA ASP A 107 38.99 -0.42 -21.18
C ASP A 107 38.25 -0.81 -22.47
N ASP A 108 39.01 -1.34 -23.43
CA ASP A 108 38.57 -1.71 -24.79
C ASP A 108 37.30 -2.59 -24.80
N GLN A 109 37.09 -3.42 -23.77
CA GLN A 109 35.91 -4.29 -23.65
C GLN A 109 34.63 -3.53 -23.25
N LEU A 110 34.77 -2.50 -22.41
CA LEU A 110 33.64 -1.66 -22.01
C LEU A 110 33.22 -0.77 -23.19
N GLN A 111 34.18 -0.30 -23.97
CA GLN A 111 33.95 0.55 -25.13
C GLN A 111 33.12 -0.19 -26.19
N GLU A 112 33.43 -1.44 -26.54
CA GLU A 112 32.64 -2.23 -27.51
C GLU A 112 31.18 -2.47 -27.05
N THR A 113 30.99 -2.67 -25.75
CA THR A 113 29.65 -2.87 -25.17
C THR A 113 28.84 -1.57 -25.17
N VAL A 114 29.47 -0.45 -24.80
CA VAL A 114 28.85 0.87 -24.84
C VAL A 114 28.50 1.25 -26.27
N ASP A 115 29.41 1.03 -27.22
CA ASP A 115 29.21 1.39 -28.62
C ASP A 115 28.10 0.55 -29.26
N MET A 116 28.01 -0.74 -28.92
CA MET A 116 26.88 -1.59 -29.36
C MET A 116 25.54 -1.08 -28.81
N VAL A 117 25.49 -0.62 -27.55
CA VAL A 117 24.26 -0.12 -26.89
C VAL A 117 23.85 1.26 -27.41
N VAL A 118 24.83 2.14 -27.66
CA VAL A 118 24.62 3.48 -28.21
C VAL A 118 24.21 3.39 -29.69
N THR A 119 24.92 2.59 -30.48
CA THR A 119 24.69 2.47 -31.94
C THR A 119 23.40 1.72 -32.27
N SER A 120 22.94 0.81 -31.40
CA SER A 120 21.69 0.07 -31.61
C SER A 120 20.43 0.88 -31.30
N GLY A 121 20.56 2.10 -30.77
CA GLY A 121 19.41 2.92 -30.37
C GLY A 121 18.60 2.32 -29.22
N MET A 122 19.16 1.34 -28.49
CA MET A 122 18.47 0.70 -27.37
C MET A 122 18.40 1.61 -26.14
N MET A 123 19.38 2.49 -25.94
CA MET A 123 19.41 3.42 -24.81
C MET A 123 18.17 4.34 -24.72
N PRO A 124 17.77 5.08 -25.77
CA PRO A 124 16.56 5.92 -25.71
C PRO A 124 15.27 5.10 -25.57
N LEU A 125 15.24 3.87 -26.10
CA LEU A 125 14.10 2.98 -25.95
C LEU A 125 13.94 2.52 -24.49
N VAL A 126 15.03 2.15 -23.82
CA VAL A 126 15.04 1.76 -22.40
C VAL A 126 14.65 2.94 -21.52
N GLU A 127 15.18 4.13 -21.79
CA GLU A 127 14.81 5.36 -21.08
C GLU A 127 13.30 5.63 -21.19
N ALA A 128 12.76 5.56 -22.41
CA ALA A 128 11.33 5.77 -22.65
C ALA A 128 10.47 4.74 -21.91
N ILE A 129 10.84 3.46 -21.95
CA ILE A 129 10.10 2.39 -21.24
C ILE A 129 10.15 2.63 -19.73
N MET A 130 11.31 2.91 -19.16
CA MET A 130 11.46 3.15 -17.73
C MET A 130 10.67 4.38 -17.28
N GLY A 131 10.70 5.46 -18.06
CA GLY A 131 9.90 6.66 -17.82
C GLY A 131 8.39 6.37 -17.81
N VAL A 132 7.91 5.56 -18.75
CA VAL A 132 6.49 5.15 -18.80
C VAL A 132 6.13 4.28 -17.59
N LEU A 133 6.97 3.32 -17.21
CA LEU A 133 6.74 2.46 -16.04
C LEU A 133 6.68 3.27 -14.74
N TRP A 134 7.57 4.24 -14.55
CA TRP A 134 7.52 5.16 -13.42
C TRP A 134 6.27 6.04 -13.43
N GLY A 135 5.88 6.55 -14.60
CA GLY A 135 4.65 7.32 -14.79
C GLY A 135 3.39 6.53 -14.42
N ILE A 136 3.29 5.28 -14.89
CA ILE A 136 2.21 4.36 -14.50
C ILE A 136 2.20 4.19 -12.98
N GLY A 137 3.37 3.98 -12.38
CA GLY A 137 3.50 3.86 -10.93
C GLY A 137 2.94 5.06 -10.17
N ILE A 138 3.18 6.29 -10.64
CA ILE A 138 2.64 7.50 -10.01
C ILE A 138 1.11 7.52 -10.10
N VAL A 139 0.53 7.15 -11.24
CA VAL A 139 -0.93 7.08 -11.43
C VAL A 139 -1.56 6.07 -10.47
N PHE A 140 -1.02 4.87 -10.36
CA PHE A 140 -1.53 3.84 -9.44
C PHE A 140 -1.35 4.24 -7.97
N GLY A 141 -0.25 4.92 -7.63
CA GLY A 141 -0.07 5.51 -6.30
C GLY A 141 -1.14 6.56 -5.98
N GLY A 142 -1.49 7.41 -6.95
CA GLY A 142 -2.57 8.38 -6.84
C GLY A 142 -3.95 7.72 -6.65
N ILE A 143 -4.23 6.66 -7.40
CA ILE A 143 -5.45 5.84 -7.26
C ILE A 143 -5.52 5.21 -5.86
N ALA A 144 -4.40 4.69 -5.35
CA ALA A 144 -4.33 4.14 -4.00
C ALA A 144 -4.62 5.18 -2.91
N ILE A 145 -4.03 6.38 -3.03
CA ILE A 145 -4.29 7.51 -2.13
C ILE A 145 -5.77 7.90 -2.18
N TYR A 146 -6.34 8.04 -3.38
CA TYR A 146 -7.77 8.32 -3.57
C TYR A 146 -8.65 7.25 -2.92
N GLY A 147 -8.34 5.98 -3.13
CA GLY A 147 -9.02 4.84 -2.52
C GLY A 147 -8.98 4.88 -0.99
N ALA A 148 -7.83 5.28 -0.43
CA ALA A 148 -7.64 5.38 1.01
C ALA A 148 -8.35 6.59 1.64
N LEU A 149 -8.51 7.69 0.90
CA LEU A 149 -9.24 8.87 1.35
C LEU A 149 -10.76 8.68 1.27
N GLN A 150 -11.26 8.06 0.19
CA GLN A 150 -12.68 7.90 -0.10
C GLN A 150 -13.25 6.54 0.31
N PHE A 151 -12.46 5.70 1.00
CA PHE A 151 -12.81 4.33 1.38
C PHE A 151 -13.34 3.49 0.22
N LYS A 152 -12.79 3.68 -0.99
CA LYS A 152 -13.21 2.97 -2.19
C LYS A 152 -12.39 1.70 -2.37
N ARG A 153 -12.99 0.56 -2.04
CA ARG A 153 -12.35 -0.77 -2.12
C ARG A 153 -11.78 -1.08 -3.50
N TRP A 154 -12.47 -0.71 -4.57
CA TRP A 154 -12.02 -0.99 -5.95
C TRP A 154 -10.66 -0.35 -6.25
N ALA A 155 -10.44 0.90 -5.81
CA ALA A 155 -9.18 1.60 -6.00
C ALA A 155 -8.02 0.94 -5.23
N ILE A 156 -8.28 0.49 -3.99
CA ILE A 156 -7.28 -0.24 -3.17
C ILE A 156 -6.92 -1.59 -3.81
N VAL A 157 -7.91 -2.34 -4.33
CA VAL A 157 -7.67 -3.64 -4.98
C VAL A 157 -6.89 -3.47 -6.29
N THR A 158 -7.19 -2.44 -7.08
CA THR A 158 -6.44 -2.13 -8.30
C THR A 158 -4.97 -1.80 -7.99
N ALA A 159 -4.71 -1.01 -6.96
CA ALA A 159 -3.35 -0.73 -6.50
C ALA A 159 -2.64 -1.98 -5.96
N LEU A 160 -3.36 -2.85 -5.24
CA LEU A 160 -2.82 -4.12 -4.73
C LEU A 160 -2.31 -5.01 -5.86
N TRP A 161 -3.04 -5.13 -6.97
CA TRP A 161 -2.59 -5.91 -8.13
C TRP A 161 -1.35 -5.32 -8.78
N PHE A 162 -1.28 -4.00 -8.94
CA PHE A 162 -0.11 -3.33 -9.46
C PHE A 162 1.13 -3.58 -8.58
N TYR A 163 1.01 -3.40 -7.27
CA TYR A 163 2.11 -3.65 -6.34
C TYR A 163 2.49 -5.13 -6.25
N GLY A 164 1.53 -6.04 -6.34
CA GLY A 164 1.78 -7.49 -6.40
C GLY A 164 2.56 -7.89 -7.65
N PHE A 165 2.19 -7.35 -8.81
CA PHE A 165 2.92 -7.57 -10.06
C PHE A 165 4.34 -6.97 -9.99
N ALA A 166 4.47 -5.73 -9.51
CA ALA A 166 5.77 -5.09 -9.33
C ALA A 166 6.69 -5.90 -8.40
N LEU A 167 6.15 -6.43 -7.30
CA LEU A 167 6.90 -7.29 -6.38
C LEU A 167 7.46 -8.53 -7.08
N VAL A 168 6.67 -9.19 -7.94
CA VAL A 168 7.13 -10.36 -8.70
C VAL A 168 8.27 -9.98 -9.66
N VAL A 169 8.13 -8.86 -10.38
CA VAL A 169 9.18 -8.37 -11.30
C VAL A 169 10.48 -8.08 -10.55
N VAL A 170 10.38 -7.43 -9.40
CA VAL A 170 11.53 -7.05 -8.57
C VAL A 170 12.23 -8.27 -7.95
N ILE A 171 11.47 -9.29 -7.54
CA ILE A 171 12.03 -10.56 -7.07
C ILE A 171 12.78 -11.28 -8.21
N LEU A 172 12.23 -11.29 -9.43
CA LEU A 172 12.92 -11.85 -10.59
C LEU A 172 14.18 -11.07 -10.97
N GLY A 173 14.18 -9.75 -10.73
CA GLY A 173 15.34 -8.87 -10.89
C GLY A 173 16.34 -8.93 -9.72
N LEU A 174 16.08 -9.72 -8.67
CA LEU A 174 16.91 -9.84 -7.47
C LEU A 174 17.17 -8.53 -6.72
N ASP A 175 16.27 -7.54 -6.85
CA ASP A 175 16.35 -6.29 -6.09
C ASP A 175 15.60 -6.42 -4.76
N PHE A 176 16.33 -6.85 -3.74
CA PHE A 176 15.75 -7.10 -2.42
C PHE A 176 15.27 -5.84 -1.71
N VAL A 177 15.89 -4.68 -1.99
CA VAL A 177 15.54 -3.42 -1.31
C VAL A 177 14.16 -2.99 -1.77
N ASP A 178 13.94 -2.92 -3.08
CA ASP A 178 12.62 -2.65 -3.64
C ASP A 178 11.61 -3.74 -3.28
N GLY A 179 12.06 -4.99 -3.19
CA GLY A 179 11.21 -6.12 -2.81
C GLY A 179 10.59 -5.94 -1.42
N ILE A 180 11.36 -5.42 -0.45
CA ILE A 180 10.87 -5.12 0.89
C ILE A 180 9.82 -3.99 0.84
N PHE A 181 10.08 -2.91 0.09
CA PHE A 181 9.14 -1.80 -0.05
C PHE A 181 7.82 -2.24 -0.69
N TYR A 182 7.88 -3.01 -1.79
CA TYR A 182 6.70 -3.54 -2.45
C TYR A 182 5.96 -4.56 -1.58
N GLY A 183 6.68 -5.39 -0.81
CA GLY A 183 6.08 -6.31 0.15
C GLY A 183 5.28 -5.59 1.24
N LEU A 184 5.85 -4.52 1.82
CA LEU A 184 5.16 -3.68 2.79
C LEU A 184 3.93 -2.98 2.20
N ALA A 185 4.04 -2.50 0.95
CA ALA A 185 2.91 -1.91 0.25
C ALA A 185 1.80 -2.94 0.02
N VAL A 186 2.11 -4.12 -0.51
CA VAL A 186 1.15 -5.22 -0.71
C VAL A 186 0.46 -5.58 0.60
N TYR A 187 1.22 -5.74 1.68
CA TYR A 187 0.69 -6.05 3.01
C TYR A 187 -0.30 -4.99 3.50
N ALA A 188 0.06 -3.69 3.41
CA ALA A 188 -0.81 -2.59 3.81
C ALA A 188 -2.12 -2.56 3.02
N HIS A 189 -2.05 -2.70 1.69
CA HIS A 189 -3.23 -2.66 0.82
C HIS A 189 -4.12 -3.89 1.00
N TRP A 190 -3.53 -5.08 1.17
CA TRP A 190 -4.28 -6.31 1.39
C TRP A 190 -5.08 -6.27 2.69
N HIS A 191 -4.45 -5.86 3.79
CA HIS A 191 -5.15 -5.70 5.08
C HIS A 191 -6.21 -4.61 5.02
N MET A 192 -5.92 -3.45 4.41
CA MET A 192 -6.91 -2.40 4.25
C MET A 192 -8.12 -2.88 3.42
N ALA A 193 -7.90 -3.59 2.32
CA ALA A 193 -8.97 -4.16 1.51
C ALA A 193 -9.83 -5.19 2.29
N LYS A 194 -9.19 -5.97 3.18
CA LYS A 194 -9.86 -6.92 4.06
C LYS A 194 -10.74 -6.20 5.10
N LEU A 195 -10.24 -5.15 5.73
CA LEU A 195 -10.98 -4.34 6.71
C LEU A 195 -12.16 -3.59 6.08
N MET A 196 -12.00 -3.10 4.84
CA MET A 196 -13.11 -2.51 4.08
C MET A 196 -14.17 -3.55 3.71
N LYS A 197 -13.77 -4.78 3.36
CA LYS A 197 -14.71 -5.86 3.05
C LYS A 197 -15.55 -6.26 4.27
N ALA A 198 -14.96 -6.20 5.46
CA ALA A 198 -15.64 -6.49 6.72
C ALA A 198 -16.52 -5.34 7.24
N GLU A 199 -16.60 -4.22 6.51
CA GLU A 199 -17.32 -3.00 6.93
C GLU A 199 -16.86 -2.40 8.27
N ILE A 200 -15.69 -2.83 8.76
CA ILE A 200 -15.07 -2.29 9.98
C ILE A 200 -14.50 -0.89 9.67
N MET A 201 -13.86 -0.76 8.50
CA MET A 201 -13.20 0.48 8.06
C MET A 201 -14.06 1.22 7.02
N THR A 202 -15.13 1.85 7.50
CA THR A 202 -16.01 2.73 6.72
C THR A 202 -15.79 4.20 7.12
N ASN A 203 -16.23 5.14 6.29
CA ASN A 203 -16.14 6.58 6.60
C ASN A 203 -16.84 6.91 7.93
N GLU A 204 -17.99 6.28 8.16
CA GLU A 204 -18.79 6.46 9.38
C GLU A 204 -18.12 5.85 10.60
N ASN A 205 -17.48 4.68 10.52
CA ASN A 205 -16.87 4.04 11.69
C ASN A 205 -15.40 4.45 11.94
N TYR A 206 -14.74 5.09 10.96
CA TYR A 206 -13.30 5.36 11.01
C TYR A 206 -12.87 6.16 12.24
N HIS A 207 -13.70 7.12 12.69
CA HIS A 207 -13.36 7.97 13.84
C HIS A 207 -13.26 7.20 15.16
N ASN A 208 -13.93 6.04 15.28
CA ASN A 208 -13.88 5.20 16.47
C ASN A 208 -12.68 4.25 16.48
N ILE A 209 -12.18 3.85 15.31
CA ILE A 209 -11.08 2.89 15.16
C ILE A 209 -9.72 3.55 14.94
N ALA A 210 -9.70 4.85 14.60
CA ALA A 210 -8.48 5.58 14.27
C ALA A 210 -7.59 5.76 15.50
N ALA A 211 -6.71 4.79 15.75
CA ALA A 211 -5.68 4.87 16.76
C ALA A 211 -4.29 5.06 16.12
N CYS A 212 -3.49 5.92 16.74
CA CYS A 212 -2.07 6.05 16.46
C CYS A 212 -1.30 5.83 17.75
N CYS A 213 -0.12 5.22 17.64
CA CYS A 213 0.81 5.13 18.75
C CYS A 213 1.12 6.54 19.28
N GLY A 214 0.87 6.79 20.57
CA GLY A 214 1.21 8.06 21.24
C GLY A 214 0.03 8.93 21.70
N LYS A 215 -1.17 8.37 21.88
CA LYS A 215 -2.19 8.94 22.78
C LYS A 215 -2.55 7.94 23.85
#